data_AF-A0A350F2F8-F1
#
_entry.id   AF-A0A350F2F8-F1
#
_cell.length_a   1.000
_cell.length_b   1.000
_cell.length_c   1.000
_cell.angle_alpha   90.00
_cell.angle_beta   90.00
_cell.angle_gamma   90.00
#
_symmetry.space_group_name_H-M   'P 1'
#
loop_
_entity.id
_entity.type
_entity.pdbx_description
1 polymer ?
#
loop_
_entity_poly.entity_id
_entity_poly.type
_entity_poly.pdbx_seq_one_letter_code
_entity_poly.pdbx_strand_id
1 'polypeptide(L)' 'MRRPRGNKTRKAVAKRFKITATGKVMRSHAGKRHLLATKNAKRRRRLGSAAVLSETDTYRITQNLPFSH' A
#
# COMPACT_ATOMS: atom_id res chain seq x y z
N MET A 1 8.69 -34.98 -6.22
CA MET A 1 9.05 -33.58 -6.58
C MET A 1 7.86 -32.67 -6.26
N ARG A 2 8.05 -31.55 -5.54
CA ARG A 2 6.96 -30.57 -5.29
C ARG A 2 6.69 -29.79 -6.58
N ARG A 3 5.45 -29.83 -7.08
CA ARG A 3 5.02 -29.02 -8.23
C ARG A 3 5.28 -27.52 -7.94
N PRO A 4 5.86 -26.75 -8.86
CA PRO A 4 6.00 -25.31 -8.68
C PRO A 4 4.62 -24.70 -8.46
N ARG A 5 4.51 -23.86 -7.42
CA ARG A 5 3.25 -23.20 -7.09
C ARG A 5 3.04 -22.11 -8.14
N GLY A 6 1.86 -22.09 -8.78
CA GLY A 6 1.51 -21.03 -9.73
C GLY A 6 1.57 -19.64 -9.09
N ASN A 7 1.49 -18.59 -9.92
CA ASN A 7 1.55 -17.21 -9.44
C ASN A 7 0.50 -16.96 -8.35
N LYS A 8 0.93 -16.40 -7.23
CA LYS A 8 0.08 -16.14 -6.05
C LYS A 8 0.19 -14.69 -5.66
N THR A 9 -0.95 -14.12 -5.28
CA THR A 9 -0.99 -12.79 -4.66
C THR A 9 -0.20 -12.81 -3.35
N ARG A 10 0.76 -11.89 -3.20
CA ARG A 10 1.42 -11.67 -1.92
C ARG A 10 0.43 -10.99 -0.96
N LYS A 11 -0.15 -11.77 -0.05
CA LYS A 11 -1.21 -11.30 0.87
C LYS A 11 -0.76 -10.13 1.77
N ALA A 12 0.53 -10.03 2.09
CA ALA A 12 1.07 -8.89 2.83
C ALA A 12 0.92 -7.57 2.07
N VAL A 13 1.09 -7.59 0.75
CA VAL A 13 0.92 -6.42 -0.12
C VAL A 13 -0.56 -6.10 -0.29
N ALA A 14 -1.39 -7.12 -0.54
CA ALA A 14 -2.83 -6.95 -0.70
C ALA A 14 -3.52 -6.32 0.53
N LYS A 15 -3.00 -6.57 1.74
CA LYS A 15 -3.52 -5.96 2.98
C LYS A 15 -3.15 -4.48 3.14
N ARG A 16 -2.12 -4.00 2.45
CA ARG A 16 -1.52 -2.66 2.67
C ARG A 16 -1.81 -1.68 1.53
N PHE A 17 -2.00 -2.17 0.32
CA PHE A 17 -2.17 -1.36 -0.88
C PHE A 17 -3.48 -1.70 -1.57
N LYS A 18 -4.18 -0.67 -2.04
CA LYS A 18 -5.41 -0.81 -2.82
C LYS A 18 -5.20 -0.23 -4.20
N ILE A 19 -5.59 -0.97 -5.23
CA ILE A 19 -5.64 -0.46 -6.61
C ILE A 19 -7.04 0.11 -6.83
N THR A 20 -7.11 1.34 -7.33
CA THR A 20 -8.36 1.99 -7.73
C THR A 20 -8.78 1.53 -9.11
N ALA A 21 -10.05 1.74 -9.49
CA ALA A 21 -10.56 1.38 -10.82
C ALA A 21 -9.77 2.07 -11.96
N THR A 22 -9.15 3.22 -11.70
CA THR A 22 -8.29 3.93 -12.66
C THR A 22 -6.83 3.45 -12.67
N GLY A 23 -6.50 2.39 -11.93
CA GLY A 23 -5.15 1.81 -11.87
C GLY A 23 -4.19 2.48 -10.88
N LYS A 24 -4.61 3.54 -10.17
CA LYS A 24 -3.76 4.20 -9.17
C LYS A 24 -3.60 3.33 -7.92
N VAL A 25 -2.37 3.20 -7.43
CA VAL A 25 -2.03 2.49 -6.20
C VAL A 25 -2.14 3.44 -5.01
N MET A 26 -3.04 3.12 -4.08
CA MET A 26 -3.29 3.88 -2.86
C MET A 26 -2.56 3.26 -1.67
N ARG A 27 -2.02 4.11 -0.79
CA ARG A 27 -1.42 3.73 0.49
C ARG A 27 -1.92 4.62 1.63
N SER A 28 -1.79 4.11 2.86
CA SER A 28 -1.86 4.93 4.07
C SER A 28 -0.49 5.50 4.44
N HIS A 29 -0.46 6.64 5.12
CA HIS A 29 0.78 7.19 5.67
C HIS A 29 1.21 6.46 6.95
N ALA A 30 2.53 6.35 7.16
CA ALA A 30 3.11 5.79 8.37
C ALA A 30 3.18 6.82 9.52
N GLY A 31 3.23 6.35 10.77
CA GLY A 31 3.55 7.19 11.94
C GLY A 31 2.36 7.82 12.68
N LYS A 32 1.13 7.37 12.42
CA LYS A 32 -0.10 7.84 13.12
C LYS A 32 -0.53 6.96 14.32
N ARG A 33 0.20 5.89 14.66
CA ARG A 33 -0.26 4.92 15.69
C ARG A 33 0.05 5.35 17.14
N HIS A 34 1.24 5.91 17.40
CA HIS A 34 1.72 6.25 18.74
C HIS A 34 2.47 7.59 18.72
N LEU A 35 2.70 8.18 19.90
CA LEU A 35 3.34 9.49 20.07
C LEU A 35 2.65 10.58 19.24
N LEU A 36 1.34 10.71 19.41
CA LEU A 36 0.54 11.72 18.70
C LEU A 36 0.56 13.07 19.42
N ALA A 37 0.75 13.08 20.74
CA ALA A 37 0.80 14.29 21.56
C ALA A 37 1.90 15.27 21.09
N THR A 38 3.06 14.75 20.71
CA THR A 38 4.20 15.56 20.22
C THR A 38 4.05 16.00 18.76
N LYS A 39 3.03 15.53 18.04
CA LYS A 39 2.82 15.86 16.62
C LYS A 39 1.80 16.99 16.48
N ASN A 40 2.20 18.07 15.79
CA ASN A 40 1.29 19.15 15.40
C ASN A 40 0.01 18.60 14.74
N ALA A 41 -1.14 19.20 15.06
CA ALA A 41 -2.44 18.89 14.47
C ALA A 41 -2.42 18.81 12.93
N LYS A 42 -1.72 19.73 12.25
CA LYS A 42 -1.56 19.73 10.78
C LYS A 42 -0.89 18.44 10.28
N ARG A 43 0.15 17.98 10.98
CA ARG A 43 0.84 16.72 10.66
C ARG A 43 -0.07 15.53 10.90
N ARG A 44 -0.77 15.48 12.04
CA ARG A 44 -1.71 14.39 12.37
C ARG A 44 -2.83 14.25 11.33
N ARG A 45 -3.35 15.36 10.82
CA ARG A 45 -4.34 15.39 9.73
C ARG A 45 -3.79 14.79 8.44
N ARG A 46 -2.62 15.26 8.00
CA ARG A 46 -1.94 14.74 6.80
C ARG A 46 -1.63 13.24 6.88
N LEU A 47 -1.23 12.75 8.05
CA LEU A 47 -0.98 11.31 8.24
C LEU A 47 -2.27 10.46 8.20
N GLY A 48 -3.45 11.07 8.32
CA GLY A 48 -4.73 10.39 8.27
C GLY A 48 -5.30 10.21 6.87
N SER A 49 -4.88 11.02 5.90
CA SER A 49 -5.34 10.91 4.51
C SER A 49 -4.65 9.76 3.78
N ALA A 50 -5.35 9.17 2.82
CA ALA A 50 -4.73 8.24 1.88
C ALA A 50 -3.90 9.03 0.85
N ALA A 51 -2.83 8.42 0.36
CA ALA A 51 -1.93 9.02 -0.62
C ALA A 51 -1.68 8.07 -1.80
N VAL A 52 -1.45 8.65 -2.96
CA VAL A 52 -1.00 7.93 -4.15
C VAL A 52 0.46 7.52 -3.95
N LEU A 53 0.81 6.31 -4.37
CA LEU A 53 2.17 5.80 -4.33
C LEU A 53 3.02 6.45 -5.42
N SER A 54 4.32 6.63 -5.15
CA SER A 54 5.28 7.09 -6.16
C SER A 54 5.39 6.09 -7.30
N GLU A 55 5.54 6.59 -8.53
CA GLU A 55 5.66 5.82 -9.76
C GLU A 55 6.78 4.77 -9.70
N THR A 56 7.88 5.07 -9.01
CA THR A 56 9.00 4.12 -8.87
C THR A 56 8.60 2.83 -8.14
N ASP A 57 7.67 2.91 -7.19
CA ASP A 57 7.25 1.77 -6.39
C ASP A 57 5.99 1.09 -6.93
N THR A 58 5.22 1.75 -7.81
CA THR A 58 3.99 1.16 -8.37
C THR A 58 4.29 -0.13 -9.12
N TYR A 59 5.36 -0.16 -9.93
CA TYR A 59 5.78 -1.35 -10.67
C TYR A 59 6.05 -2.54 -9.75
N ARG A 60 6.74 -2.31 -8.62
CA ARG A 60 7.01 -3.37 -7.64
C ARG A 60 5.73 -3.91 -7.04
N ILE A 61 4.76 -3.04 -6.73
CA ILE A 61 3.49 -3.45 -6.11
C ILE A 61 2.62 -4.26 -7.07
N THR A 62 2.50 -3.84 -8.33
CA THR A 62 1.65 -4.52 -9.33
C THR A 62 2.16 -5.94 -9.63
N GLN A 63 3.47 -6.14 -9.73
CA GLN A 63 4.07 -7.47 -9.88
C GLN A 63 3.74 -8.43 -8.73
N ASN A 64 3.51 -7.91 -7.53
CA ASN A 64 3.13 -8.70 -6.36
C ASN A 64 1.63 -9.04 -6.30
N LEU A 65 0.82 -8.39 -7.13
CA LEU A 65 -0.64 -8.49 -7.18
C LEU A 65 -1.12 -8.89 -8.60
N PRO A 66 -0.76 -10.09 -9.10
CA PRO A 66 -1.00 -10.49 -10.48
C PRO A 66 -2.49 -10.62 -10.88
N PHE A 67 -3.42 -10.64 -9.92
CA PHE A 67 -4.86 -10.85 -10.15
C PHE A 67 -5.73 -9.65 -9.74
N SER A 68 -5.13 -8.47 -9.55
CA SER A 68 -5.79 -7.32 -8.94
C SER A 68 -6.16 -6.20 -9.94
N HIS A 69 -6.43 -6.55 -11.19
CA HIS A 69 -6.93 -5.62 -12.21
C HIS A 69 -8.44 -5.69 -12.30
#